data_AF-A0A955CHH5-F1
#
_entry.id   AF-A0A955CHH5-F1
#
_cell.length_a   1.000
_cell.length_b   1.000
_cell.length_c   1.000
_cell.angle_alpha   90.00
_cell.angle_beta   90.00
_cell.angle_gamma   90.00
#
_symmetry.space_group_name_H-M   'P 1'
#
loop_
_entity.id
_entity.type
_entity.pdbx_description
1 polymer ?
#
loop_
_entity_poly.entity_id
_entity_poly.type
_entity_poly.pdbx_seq_one_letter_code
_entity_poly.pdbx_strand_id
1 'polypeptide(L)'
;MPIRKYERVLTRETSILPDYIVVDGGEGGTGAAPPEFEDHVGFPLTEGLHFVHQALVACGLRDAIKVGCSGKVLSAFEMARRLAIGADYCNAARPMMLALGCIQAQRCETNRCPTGITTQDPSRSRGLRPDAKKHRVRNFHHATVMEFNRLIASMGLDKPEQLRPDMLMRRTGPTSVMSYDAIYHQASPRELVDGGPVSSFWEPDWTRARSDSFDV
;
A
#
# COMPACT_ATOMS: atom_id res chain seq x y z
N MET A 1 -31.41 23.81 -9.64
CA MET A 1 -30.78 23.20 -10.83
C MET A 1 -29.48 22.48 -10.42
N PRO A 2 -29.53 21.23 -9.94
CA PRO A 2 -28.36 20.54 -9.39
C PRO A 2 -27.96 19.36 -10.29
N ILE A 3 -27.25 19.62 -11.40
CA ILE A 3 -26.67 18.55 -12.24
C ILE A 3 -25.13 18.65 -12.31
N ARG A 4 -24.53 19.76 -11.83
CA ARG A 4 -23.08 20.02 -11.95
C ARG A 4 -22.19 19.39 -10.86
N LYS A 5 -22.70 18.58 -9.93
CA LYS A 5 -21.86 18.04 -8.83
C LYS A 5 -21.07 16.77 -9.25
N TYR A 6 -21.49 16.08 -10.31
CA TYR A 6 -20.96 14.76 -10.71
C TYR A 6 -19.78 14.80 -11.73
N GLU A 7 -19.39 15.99 -12.18
CA GLU A 7 -18.20 16.22 -13.03
C GLU A 7 -16.93 16.54 -12.22
N ARG A 8 -17.04 16.69 -10.89
CA ARG A 8 -16.03 17.29 -9.98
C ARG A 8 -14.80 16.44 -9.63
N VAL A 9 -14.55 15.34 -10.32
CA VAL A 9 -13.28 14.62 -10.12
C VAL A 9 -12.24 15.28 -11.02
N LEU A 10 -11.11 15.72 -10.46
CA LEU A 10 -9.97 16.35 -11.17
C LEU A 10 -9.67 15.71 -12.53
N THR A 11 -9.70 14.39 -12.54
CA THR A 11 -9.37 13.57 -13.70
C THR A 11 -10.44 13.62 -14.79
N ARG A 12 -11.68 14.03 -14.48
CA ARG A 12 -12.76 14.23 -15.45
C ARG A 12 -12.76 15.63 -16.06
N GLU A 13 -12.48 16.66 -15.26
CA GLU A 13 -12.41 18.03 -15.78
C GLU A 13 -11.22 18.22 -16.73
N THR A 14 -10.08 17.62 -16.38
CA THR A 14 -8.86 17.70 -17.20
C THR A 14 -8.72 16.57 -18.20
N SER A 15 -9.48 15.48 -18.05
CA SER A 15 -9.28 14.20 -18.77
C SER A 15 -7.87 13.60 -18.56
N ILE A 16 -7.16 14.00 -17.51
CA ILE A 16 -5.83 13.48 -17.17
C ILE A 16 -5.98 12.44 -16.06
N LEU A 17 -5.43 11.25 -16.27
CA LEU A 17 -5.39 10.17 -15.29
C LEU A 17 -3.93 9.80 -15.00
N PRO A 18 -3.54 9.58 -13.73
CA PRO A 18 -2.25 8.97 -13.43
C PRO A 18 -2.26 7.50 -13.83
N ASP A 19 -1.12 6.98 -14.30
CA ASP A 19 -1.00 5.55 -14.61
C ASP A 19 -1.12 4.69 -13.33
N TYR A 20 -0.65 5.22 -12.20
CA TYR A 20 -0.72 4.55 -10.91
C TYR A 20 -0.74 5.52 -9.73
N ILE A 21 -1.21 5.02 -8.59
CA ILE A 21 -1.15 5.65 -7.28
C ILE A 21 -0.42 4.68 -6.34
N VAL A 22 0.49 5.17 -5.50
CA VAL A 22 1.11 4.35 -4.45
C VAL A 22 0.56 4.79 -3.09
N VAL A 23 0.02 3.84 -2.33
CA VAL A 23 -0.43 4.07 -0.96
C VAL A 23 0.66 3.61 0.01
N ASP A 24 1.29 4.57 0.69
CA ASP A 24 2.26 4.31 1.74
C ASP A 24 1.58 4.38 3.11
N GLY A 25 1.69 3.31 3.88
CA GLY A 25 1.19 3.29 5.25
C GLY A 25 2.14 3.95 6.23
N GLY A 26 1.60 4.40 7.36
CA GLY A 26 2.40 4.94 8.48
C GLY A 26 3.44 3.97 9.04
N GLU A 27 3.38 2.70 8.67
CA GLU A 27 4.35 1.67 9.06
C GLU A 27 5.67 1.71 8.26
N GLY A 28 5.84 2.72 7.40
CA GLY A 28 7.03 3.01 6.63
C GLY A 28 8.31 3.10 7.47
N GLY A 29 9.45 3.20 6.81
CA GLY A 29 10.73 3.45 7.46
C GLY A 29 11.33 4.73 6.94
N THR A 30 12.09 5.41 7.79
CA THR A 30 12.82 6.62 7.42
C THR A 30 14.28 6.49 7.85
N GLY A 31 15.15 7.24 7.18
CA GLY A 31 16.54 7.39 7.59
C GLY A 31 16.72 8.45 8.67
N ALA A 32 15.80 9.41 8.76
CA ALA A 32 15.81 10.51 9.71
C ALA A 32 14.43 11.18 9.72
N ALA A 33 13.64 11.00 10.78
CA ALA A 33 12.52 11.89 11.08
C ALA A 33 12.42 12.11 12.61
N PRO A 34 11.73 13.18 13.04
CA PRO A 34 11.46 13.36 14.46
C PRO A 34 10.50 12.26 14.96
N PRO A 35 10.67 11.76 16.20
CA PRO A 35 9.81 10.71 16.76
C PRO A 35 8.31 11.06 16.70
N GLU A 36 7.97 12.33 16.86
CA GLU A 36 6.58 12.80 16.78
C GLU A 36 5.94 12.50 15.43
N PHE A 37 6.71 12.52 14.35
CA PHE A 37 6.23 12.16 13.02
C PHE A 37 6.26 10.65 12.80
N GLU A 38 7.31 9.96 13.26
CA GLU A 38 7.46 8.51 13.06
C GLU A 38 6.39 7.70 13.81
N ASP A 39 6.03 8.12 15.02
CA ASP A 39 5.15 7.34 15.92
C ASP A 39 3.68 7.77 15.86
N HIS A 40 3.39 9.00 15.40
CA HIS A 40 2.05 9.58 15.49
C HIS A 40 1.46 10.07 14.17
N VAL A 41 2.26 10.25 13.11
CA VAL A 41 1.76 10.75 11.82
C VAL A 41 1.67 9.61 10.81
N GLY A 42 0.47 9.42 10.27
CA GLY A 42 0.20 8.45 9.21
C GLY A 42 -1.09 7.69 9.47
N PHE A 43 -1.43 6.83 8.52
CA PHE A 43 -2.60 5.97 8.61
C PHE A 43 -2.19 4.52 8.34
N PRO A 44 -2.78 3.53 9.03
CA PRO A 44 -2.44 2.13 8.78
C PRO A 44 -2.66 1.75 7.31
N LEU A 45 -1.71 1.01 6.73
CA LEU A 45 -1.75 0.70 5.30
C LEU A 45 -3.02 -0.06 4.91
N THR A 46 -3.54 -0.92 5.79
CA THR A 46 -4.68 -1.79 5.46
C THR A 46 -5.91 -0.95 5.15
N GLU A 47 -6.29 -0.06 6.07
CA GLU A 47 -7.43 0.82 5.95
C GLU A 47 -7.21 1.84 4.82
N GLY A 48 -6.02 2.42 4.70
CA GLY A 48 -5.70 3.41 3.66
C GLY A 48 -5.73 2.82 2.25
N LEU A 49 -5.12 1.65 2.04
CA LEU A 49 -5.12 0.96 0.74
C LEU A 49 -6.54 0.58 0.34
N HIS A 50 -7.31 0.02 1.27
CA HIS A 50 -8.69 -0.36 1.01
C HIS A 50 -9.54 0.87 0.66
N PHE A 51 -9.39 1.97 1.39
CA PHE A 51 -10.09 3.23 1.09
C PHE A 51 -9.78 3.73 -0.32
N VAL A 52 -8.51 3.81 -0.72
CA VAL A 52 -8.13 4.26 -2.07
C VAL A 52 -8.69 3.32 -3.13
N HIS A 53 -8.59 2.01 -2.93
CA HIS A 53 -9.16 1.01 -3.84
C HIS A 53 -10.66 1.23 -4.04
N GLN A 54 -11.42 1.33 -2.95
CA GLN A 54 -12.87 1.50 -2.99
C GLN A 54 -13.27 2.85 -3.57
N ALA A 55 -12.53 3.92 -3.30
CA ALA A 55 -12.76 5.24 -3.89
C ALA A 55 -12.60 5.19 -5.42
N LEU A 56 -11.56 4.52 -5.92
CA LEU A 56 -11.36 4.32 -7.36
C LEU A 56 -12.47 3.47 -7.99
N VAL A 57 -12.95 2.43 -7.32
CA VAL A 57 -14.11 1.64 -7.76
C VAL A 57 -15.37 2.52 -7.82
N ALA A 58 -15.64 3.26 -6.75
CA ALA A 58 -16.79 4.14 -6.61
C ALA A 58 -16.79 5.30 -7.63
N CYS A 59 -15.62 5.72 -8.09
CA CYS A 59 -15.47 6.72 -9.17
C CYS A 59 -15.48 6.11 -10.58
N GLY A 60 -15.41 4.78 -10.69
CA GLY A 60 -15.27 4.07 -11.98
C GLY A 60 -13.90 4.23 -12.63
N LEU A 61 -12.84 4.43 -11.84
CA LEU A 61 -11.48 4.67 -12.29
C LEU A 61 -10.53 3.48 -12.03
N ARG A 62 -10.98 2.45 -11.30
CA ARG A 62 -10.12 1.36 -10.84
C ARG A 62 -9.44 0.58 -11.97
N ASP A 63 -10.10 0.41 -13.10
CA ASP A 63 -9.54 -0.31 -14.25
C ASP A 63 -8.48 0.50 -15.01
N ALA A 64 -8.52 1.83 -14.88
CA ALA A 64 -7.59 2.73 -15.56
C ALA A 64 -6.34 3.05 -14.72
N ILE A 65 -6.44 2.99 -13.40
CA ILE A 65 -5.37 3.41 -12.48
C ILE A 65 -4.88 2.20 -11.68
N LYS A 66 -3.58 1.92 -11.77
CA LYS A 66 -2.93 0.89 -10.94
C LYS A 66 -2.68 1.37 -9.52
N VAL A 67 -2.80 0.49 -8.54
CA VAL A 67 -2.58 0.81 -7.13
C VAL A 67 -1.38 0.04 -6.60
N GLY A 68 -0.28 0.74 -6.40
CA GLY A 68 0.86 0.24 -5.63
C GLY A 68 0.63 0.42 -4.14
N CYS A 69 1.31 -0.37 -3.32
CA CYS A 69 1.31 -0.15 -1.87
C CYS A 69 2.69 -0.37 -1.25
N SER A 70 2.98 0.32 -0.15
CA SER A 70 4.18 0.07 0.63
C SER A 70 3.92 0.27 2.13
N GLY A 71 4.56 -0.58 2.95
CA GLY A 71 4.33 -0.60 4.40
C GLY A 71 4.35 -2.03 4.92
N LYS A 72 5.49 -2.41 5.54
CA LYS A 72 5.70 -3.74 6.13
C LYS A 72 5.30 -4.93 5.23
N VAL A 73 5.58 -4.88 3.92
CA VAL A 73 5.42 -6.03 3.02
C VAL A 73 6.69 -6.89 3.05
N LEU A 74 6.78 -7.87 3.95
CA LEU A 74 8.00 -8.66 4.17
C LEU A 74 7.91 -10.12 3.70
N SER A 75 6.71 -10.63 3.43
CA SER A 75 6.48 -12.05 3.16
C SER A 75 5.46 -12.29 2.05
N ALA A 76 5.39 -13.53 1.59
CA ALA A 76 4.37 -14.00 0.65
C ALA A 76 2.94 -13.73 1.15
N PHE A 77 2.68 -13.96 2.44
CA PHE A 77 1.37 -13.69 3.04
C PHE A 77 1.04 -12.19 3.06
N GLU A 78 2.02 -11.33 3.37
CA GLU A 78 1.83 -9.89 3.29
C GLU A 78 1.47 -9.45 1.88
N MET A 79 2.16 -9.98 0.86
CA MET A 79 1.84 -9.71 -0.54
C MET A 79 0.41 -10.13 -0.87
N ALA A 80 0.04 -11.38 -0.56
CA ALA A 80 -1.32 -11.89 -0.81
C ALA A 80 -2.37 -11.04 -0.10
N ARG A 81 -2.12 -10.64 1.14
CA ARG A 81 -3.04 -9.78 1.89
C ARG A 81 -3.23 -8.42 1.24
N ARG A 82 -2.16 -7.76 0.78
CA ARG A 82 -2.26 -6.43 0.15
C ARG A 82 -2.94 -6.50 -1.21
N LEU A 83 -2.64 -7.52 -2.02
CA LEU A 83 -3.29 -7.71 -3.31
C LEU A 83 -4.79 -7.99 -3.15
N ALA A 84 -5.15 -8.84 -2.19
CA ALA A 84 -6.55 -9.16 -1.91
C ALA A 84 -7.40 -7.95 -1.52
N ILE A 85 -6.82 -6.88 -0.96
CA ILE A 85 -7.53 -5.66 -0.54
C ILE A 85 -7.37 -4.49 -1.52
N GLY A 86 -6.85 -4.76 -2.72
CA GLY A 86 -6.95 -3.82 -3.84
C GLY A 86 -5.64 -3.35 -4.47
N ALA A 87 -4.48 -3.73 -3.94
CA ALA A 87 -3.20 -3.43 -4.59
C ALA A 87 -2.99 -4.26 -5.87
N ASP A 88 -2.41 -3.66 -6.90
CA ASP A 88 -1.88 -4.34 -8.08
C ASP A 88 -0.43 -4.81 -7.87
N TYR A 89 0.34 -4.08 -7.04
CA TYR A 89 1.72 -4.44 -6.73
C TYR A 89 2.16 -3.92 -5.36
N CYS A 90 3.25 -4.49 -4.85
CA CYS A 90 3.81 -4.16 -3.54
C CYS A 90 5.25 -3.67 -3.67
N ASN A 91 5.57 -2.59 -2.96
CA ASN A 91 6.90 -2.06 -2.78
C ASN A 91 7.48 -2.51 -1.43
N ALA A 92 8.74 -2.92 -1.43
CA ALA A 92 9.40 -3.53 -0.28
C ALA A 92 10.81 -2.97 -0.08
N ALA A 93 10.93 -1.89 0.71
CA ALA A 93 12.24 -1.27 0.99
C ALA A 93 12.93 -1.90 2.21
N ARG A 94 12.30 -1.84 3.39
CA ARG A 94 12.83 -2.37 4.67
C ARG A 94 13.32 -3.83 4.56
N PRO A 95 12.54 -4.80 4.05
CA PRO A 95 13.03 -6.18 3.94
C PRO A 95 14.21 -6.32 2.95
N MET A 96 14.26 -5.51 1.89
CA MET A 96 15.42 -5.50 0.99
C MET A 96 16.66 -4.94 1.69
N MET A 97 16.52 -3.93 2.56
CA MET A 97 17.61 -3.46 3.41
C MET A 97 18.07 -4.54 4.39
N LEU A 98 17.15 -5.31 4.98
CA LEU A 98 17.50 -6.44 5.85
C LEU A 98 18.26 -7.53 5.07
N ALA A 99 17.80 -7.89 3.87
CA ALA A 99 18.50 -8.83 2.99
C ALA A 99 19.89 -8.32 2.57
N LEU A 100 20.02 -7.00 2.37
CA LEU A 100 21.29 -6.31 2.14
C LEU A 100 22.19 -6.30 3.39
N GLY A 101 21.68 -6.66 4.57
CA GLY A 101 22.44 -6.76 5.82
C GLY A 101 22.24 -5.57 6.76
N CYS A 102 21.12 -4.87 6.69
CA CYS A 102 20.70 -3.98 7.77
C CYS A 102 20.43 -4.80 9.03
N ILE A 103 20.96 -4.35 10.16
CA ILE A 103 20.82 -5.00 11.47
C ILE A 103 19.90 -4.19 12.40
N GLN A 104 19.11 -3.26 11.84
CA GLN A 104 18.26 -2.32 12.58
C GLN A 104 19.00 -1.55 13.68
N ALA A 105 20.20 -1.05 13.37
CA ALA A 105 20.99 -0.28 14.32
C ALA A 105 20.37 1.08 14.73
N GLN A 106 19.34 1.55 14.01
CA GLN A 106 18.66 2.84 14.25
C GLN A 106 19.63 4.01 14.43
N ARG A 107 20.56 4.14 13.48
CA ARG A 107 21.61 5.19 13.44
C ARG A 107 21.77 5.75 12.03
N CYS A 108 20.72 5.68 11.23
CA CYS A 108 20.75 6.00 9.81
C CYS A 108 21.08 7.48 9.56
N GLU A 109 20.55 8.35 10.42
CA GLU A 109 20.71 9.79 10.46
C GLU A 109 22.11 10.23 10.91
N THR A 110 22.81 9.42 11.71
CA THR A 110 24.10 9.79 12.29
C THR A 110 25.29 9.72 11.33
N ASN A 111 25.08 9.22 10.11
CA ASN A 111 26.13 8.85 9.16
C ASN A 111 27.08 7.71 9.67
N ARG A 112 26.75 7.03 10.79
CA ARG A 112 27.60 6.01 11.43
C ARG A 112 27.05 4.58 11.30
N CYS A 113 26.35 4.28 10.20
CA CYS A 113 25.83 2.94 9.93
C CYS A 113 26.93 1.87 10.03
N PRO A 114 26.79 0.84 10.88
CA PRO A 114 27.84 -0.17 11.10
C PRO A 114 28.00 -1.13 9.92
N THR A 115 26.98 -1.26 9.06
CA THR A 115 26.98 -2.20 7.93
C THR A 115 27.22 -1.54 6.58
N GLY A 116 27.46 -0.22 6.57
CA GLY A 116 27.80 0.55 5.38
C GLY A 116 26.63 0.88 4.45
N ILE A 117 25.37 0.71 4.90
CA ILE A 117 24.18 0.92 4.06
C ILE A 117 23.78 2.40 4.03
N THR A 118 23.67 3.05 5.19
CA THR A 118 23.22 4.45 5.35
C THR A 118 24.37 5.32 5.84
N THR A 119 25.39 5.49 5.00
CA THR A 119 26.57 6.32 5.31
C THR A 119 27.22 6.86 4.05
N GLN A 120 27.76 8.07 4.15
CA GLN A 120 28.61 8.73 3.17
C GLN A 120 30.11 8.64 3.55
N ASP A 121 30.45 8.03 4.70
CA ASP A 121 31.83 7.81 5.12
C ASP A 121 32.48 6.70 4.25
N PRO A 122 33.54 7.00 3.47
CA PRO A 122 34.20 6.02 2.61
C PRO A 122 34.77 4.81 3.37
N SER A 123 35.16 5.00 4.63
CA SER A 123 35.71 3.91 5.44
C SER A 123 34.65 2.88 5.79
N ARG A 124 33.41 3.34 6.05
CA ARG A 124 32.24 2.53 6.45
C ARG A 124 31.50 1.93 5.25
N SER A 125 31.37 2.68 4.15
CA SER A 125 30.70 2.20 2.94
C SER A 125 31.37 0.96 2.34
N ARG A 126 32.67 0.74 2.60
CA ARG A 126 33.38 -0.53 2.31
C ARG A 126 32.68 -1.76 2.92
N GLY A 127 31.98 -1.60 4.04
CA GLY A 127 31.17 -2.64 4.68
C GLY A 127 29.95 -3.08 3.87
N LEU A 128 29.51 -2.29 2.88
CA LEU A 128 28.38 -2.63 2.01
C LEU A 128 28.67 -3.88 1.16
N ARG A 129 29.92 -4.07 0.72
CA ARG A 129 30.36 -5.23 -0.08
C ARG A 129 29.36 -5.62 -1.20
N PRO A 130 29.07 -4.74 -2.18
CA PRO A 130 27.99 -4.94 -3.16
C PRO A 130 28.09 -6.27 -3.92
N ASP A 131 29.30 -6.69 -4.32
CA ASP A 131 29.50 -7.94 -5.06
C ASP A 131 29.05 -9.19 -4.31
N ALA A 132 29.19 -9.20 -2.98
CA ALA A 132 28.73 -10.31 -2.17
C ALA A 132 27.23 -10.17 -1.84
N LYS A 133 26.78 -8.95 -1.48
CA LYS A 133 25.44 -8.76 -0.93
C LYS A 133 24.34 -8.68 -1.99
N LYS A 134 24.67 -8.38 -3.26
CA LYS A 134 23.71 -8.45 -4.38
C LYS A 134 23.02 -9.80 -4.50
N HIS A 135 23.75 -10.89 -4.25
CA HIS A 135 23.20 -12.24 -4.26
C HIS A 135 22.19 -12.49 -3.13
N ARG A 136 22.38 -11.86 -1.96
CA ARG A 136 21.43 -11.97 -0.83
C ARG A 136 20.10 -11.30 -1.16
N VAL A 137 20.16 -10.08 -1.69
CA VAL A 137 18.97 -9.33 -2.12
C VAL A 137 18.23 -10.09 -3.22
N ARG A 138 18.95 -10.57 -4.25
CA ARG A 138 18.38 -11.40 -5.32
C ARG A 138 17.70 -12.65 -4.77
N ASN A 139 18.40 -13.41 -3.91
CA ASN A 139 17.87 -14.66 -3.36
C ASN A 139 16.64 -14.41 -2.48
N PHE A 140 16.65 -13.34 -1.67
CA PHE A 140 15.49 -12.92 -0.89
C PHE A 140 14.30 -12.61 -1.81
N HIS A 141 14.47 -11.73 -2.79
CA HIS A 141 13.40 -11.36 -3.71
C HIS A 141 12.84 -12.59 -4.46
N HIS A 142 13.71 -13.42 -5.03
CA HIS A 142 13.32 -14.63 -5.74
C HIS A 142 12.55 -15.60 -4.84
N ALA A 143 13.04 -15.86 -3.63
CA ALA A 143 12.37 -16.73 -2.68
C ALA A 143 11.01 -16.18 -2.26
N THR A 144 10.90 -14.88 -1.98
CA THR A 144 9.63 -14.24 -1.62
C THR A 144 8.58 -14.36 -2.72
N VAL A 145 8.96 -14.09 -3.98
CA VAL A 145 8.05 -14.22 -5.14
C VAL A 145 7.67 -15.69 -5.39
N MET A 146 8.61 -16.61 -5.26
CA MET A 146 8.34 -18.05 -5.38
C MET A 146 7.36 -18.53 -4.30
N GLU A 147 7.55 -18.12 -3.04
CA GLU A 147 6.64 -18.46 -1.94
C GLU A 147 5.27 -17.80 -2.11
N PHE A 148 5.20 -16.60 -2.67
CA PHE A 148 3.93 -15.97 -3.03
C PHE A 148 3.17 -16.79 -4.08
N ASN A 149 3.84 -17.24 -5.14
CA ASN A 149 3.22 -18.09 -6.15
C ASN A 149 2.76 -19.44 -5.57
N ARG A 150 3.56 -20.06 -4.69
CA ARG A 150 3.18 -21.29 -3.97
C ARG A 150 1.96 -21.07 -3.09
N LEU A 151 1.89 -19.93 -2.40
CA LEU A 151 0.76 -19.59 -1.53
C LEU A 151 -0.53 -19.48 -2.34
N ILE A 152 -0.57 -18.68 -3.41
CA ILE A 152 -1.79 -18.53 -4.20
C ILE A 152 -2.18 -19.84 -4.92
N ALA A 153 -1.21 -20.63 -5.39
CA ALA A 153 -1.47 -21.94 -5.97
C ALA A 153 -2.05 -22.92 -4.94
N SER A 154 -1.59 -22.87 -3.69
CA SER A 154 -2.16 -23.70 -2.60
C SER A 154 -3.60 -23.32 -2.25
N MET A 155 -4.02 -22.10 -2.58
CA MET A 155 -5.40 -21.63 -2.46
C MET A 155 -6.26 -22.02 -3.68
N GLY A 156 -5.69 -22.70 -4.68
CA GLY A 156 -6.37 -23.06 -5.93
C GLY A 156 -6.51 -21.90 -6.92
N LEU A 157 -5.67 -20.85 -6.80
CA LEU A 157 -5.68 -19.69 -7.68
C LEU A 157 -4.57 -19.82 -8.74
N ASP A 158 -4.91 -19.52 -9.98
CA ASP A 158 -3.95 -19.50 -11.09
C ASP A 158 -3.23 -18.15 -11.20
N LYS A 159 -3.88 -17.08 -10.74
CA LYS A 159 -3.42 -15.70 -10.91
C LYS A 159 -3.61 -14.85 -9.65
N PRO A 160 -2.69 -13.92 -9.35
CA PRO A 160 -2.81 -13.02 -8.20
C PRO A 160 -4.09 -12.17 -8.19
N GLU A 161 -4.62 -11.79 -9.35
CA GLU A 161 -5.83 -10.96 -9.49
C GLU A 161 -7.10 -11.67 -9.02
N GLN A 162 -7.04 -12.99 -8.80
CA GLN A 162 -8.15 -13.76 -8.24
C GLN A 162 -8.23 -13.68 -6.72
N LEU A 163 -7.21 -13.11 -6.05
CA LEU A 163 -7.27 -12.83 -4.62
C LEU A 163 -8.37 -11.83 -4.33
N ARG A 164 -9.17 -12.12 -3.31
CA ARG A 164 -10.31 -11.28 -2.90
C ARG A 164 -10.33 -11.05 -1.39
N PRO A 165 -10.95 -9.97 -0.91
CA PRO A 165 -10.99 -9.68 0.52
C PRO A 165 -11.73 -10.76 1.34
N ASP A 166 -12.67 -11.51 0.75
CA ASP A 166 -13.39 -12.62 1.43
C ASP A 166 -12.46 -13.77 1.85
N MET A 167 -11.28 -13.89 1.23
CA MET A 167 -10.29 -14.92 1.55
C MET A 167 -9.46 -14.60 2.81
N LEU A 168 -9.55 -13.37 3.32
CA LEU A 168 -8.77 -12.91 4.45
C LEU A 168 -9.65 -12.90 5.70
N MET A 169 -9.32 -13.73 6.68
CA MET A 169 -10.05 -13.80 7.94
C MET A 169 -9.31 -13.01 9.04
N ARG A 170 -10.03 -12.15 9.76
CA ARG A 170 -9.54 -11.41 10.92
C ARG A 170 -10.40 -11.74 12.13
N ARG A 171 -9.73 -12.05 13.24
CA ARG A 171 -10.38 -12.13 14.54
C ARG A 171 -10.78 -10.73 14.98
N THR A 172 -12.08 -10.48 15.13
CA THR A 172 -12.65 -9.18 15.52
C THR A 172 -13.07 -9.14 16.99
N GLY A 173 -13.16 -10.31 17.64
CA GLY A 173 -13.47 -10.40 19.08
C GLY A 173 -13.04 -11.72 19.71
N PRO A 174 -13.39 -11.97 20.99
CA PRO A 174 -13.01 -13.18 21.71
C PRO A 174 -13.48 -14.50 21.08
N THR A 175 -14.56 -14.47 20.30
CA THR A 175 -15.13 -15.64 19.61
C THR A 175 -15.56 -15.32 18.18
N SER A 176 -15.29 -14.09 17.70
CA SER A 176 -15.72 -13.61 16.39
C SER A 176 -14.56 -13.52 15.42
N VAL A 177 -14.78 -14.06 14.23
CA VAL A 177 -13.88 -13.99 13.08
C VAL A 177 -14.71 -13.53 11.89
N MET A 178 -14.25 -12.50 11.21
CA MET A 178 -14.91 -11.93 10.04
C MET A 178 -13.92 -11.83 8.89
N SER A 179 -14.43 -11.93 7.67
CA SER A 179 -13.66 -11.68 6.46
C SER A 179 -13.45 -10.18 6.24
N TYR A 180 -12.46 -9.79 5.45
CA TYR A 180 -12.16 -8.37 5.21
C TYR A 180 -13.28 -7.66 4.44
N ASP A 181 -13.96 -8.33 3.52
CA ASP A 181 -15.12 -7.76 2.82
C ASP A 181 -16.29 -7.45 3.76
N ALA A 182 -16.45 -8.20 4.85
CA ALA A 182 -17.45 -7.96 5.88
C ALA A 182 -17.03 -6.87 6.88
N ILE A 183 -15.73 -6.66 7.08
CA ILE A 183 -15.20 -5.65 8.01
C ILE A 183 -15.16 -4.27 7.36
N TYR A 184 -14.75 -4.19 6.10
CA TYR A 184 -14.51 -2.93 5.40
C TYR A 184 -15.57 -2.65 4.34
N HIS A 185 -15.90 -1.38 4.13
CA HIS A 185 -16.88 -0.95 3.14
C HIS A 185 -16.52 -1.45 1.72
N GLN A 186 -17.50 -1.97 1.00
CA GLN A 186 -17.38 -2.37 -0.41
C GLN A 186 -18.22 -1.40 -1.25
N ALA A 187 -17.57 -0.57 -2.05
CA ALA A 187 -18.24 0.38 -2.91
C ALA A 187 -18.81 -0.30 -4.15
N SER A 188 -19.96 0.18 -4.63
CA SER A 188 -20.44 -0.23 -5.94
C SER A 188 -19.67 0.51 -7.04
N PRO A 189 -19.39 -0.13 -8.19
CA PRO A 189 -18.78 0.56 -9.32
C PRO A 189 -19.57 1.83 -9.66
N ARG A 190 -18.86 2.96 -9.78
CA ARG A 190 -19.43 4.26 -10.16
C ARG A 190 -20.48 4.85 -9.21
N GLU A 191 -20.58 4.35 -7.98
CA GLU A 191 -21.51 4.84 -6.94
C GLU A 191 -21.47 6.37 -6.75
N LEU A 192 -20.29 6.99 -6.83
CA LEU A 192 -20.11 8.42 -6.58
C LEU A 192 -20.45 9.31 -7.79
N VAL A 193 -20.56 8.72 -8.98
CA VAL A 193 -20.62 9.47 -10.24
C VAL A 193 -21.89 9.28 -11.04
N ASP A 194 -22.66 8.22 -10.79
CA ASP A 194 -23.86 7.89 -11.58
C ASP A 194 -25.14 8.62 -11.10
N GLY A 195 -25.01 9.63 -10.23
CA GLY A 195 -26.13 10.50 -9.86
C GLY A 195 -27.07 9.95 -8.78
N GLY A 196 -26.81 8.75 -8.27
CA GLY A 196 -27.58 8.11 -7.19
C GLY A 196 -27.27 8.68 -5.80
N PRO A 197 -27.99 8.22 -4.76
CA PRO A 197 -27.66 8.49 -3.37
C PRO A 197 -26.26 7.98 -3.06
N VAL A 198 -25.41 8.87 -2.52
CA VAL A 198 -24.07 8.52 -2.03
C VAL A 198 -24.21 7.84 -0.67
N SER A 199 -23.54 6.70 -0.45
CA SER A 199 -23.59 6.04 0.86
C SER A 199 -23.02 6.95 1.97
N SER A 200 -23.53 6.76 3.19
CA SER A 200 -23.10 7.52 4.37
C SER A 200 -21.61 7.36 4.69
N PHE A 201 -20.98 6.31 4.16
CA PHE A 201 -19.54 6.12 4.25
C PHE A 201 -18.78 7.22 3.49
N TRP A 202 -19.22 7.55 2.27
CA TRP A 202 -18.53 8.52 1.41
C TRP A 202 -19.02 9.95 1.59
N GLU A 203 -20.26 10.16 2.03
CA GLU A 203 -20.91 11.47 2.03
C GLU A 203 -20.08 12.61 2.66
N PRO A 204 -19.40 12.43 3.82
CA PRO A 204 -18.60 13.49 4.44
C PRO A 204 -17.42 13.93 3.57
N ASP A 205 -16.70 12.96 3.01
CA ASP A 205 -15.50 13.21 2.21
C ASP A 205 -15.87 13.69 0.81
N TRP A 206 -16.85 13.05 0.18
CA TRP A 206 -17.31 13.37 -1.18
C TRP A 206 -17.92 14.75 -1.27
N THR A 207 -18.59 15.22 -0.22
CA THR A 207 -19.18 16.57 -0.20
C THR A 207 -18.12 17.66 -0.13
N ARG A 208 -16.98 17.38 0.52
CA ARG A 208 -15.86 18.32 0.67
C ARG A 208 -14.89 18.26 -0.51
N ALA A 209 -14.78 17.12 -1.16
CA ALA A 209 -13.88 16.92 -2.29
C ALA A 209 -14.12 17.96 -3.39
N ARG A 210 -13.03 18.61 -3.84
CA ARG A 210 -13.04 19.49 -5.00
C ARG A 210 -11.91 19.13 -5.95
N SER A 211 -12.12 19.37 -7.23
CA SER A 211 -11.10 19.21 -8.26
C SER A 211 -10.08 20.36 -8.25
N ASP A 212 -10.45 21.53 -7.79
CA ASP A 212 -9.65 22.74 -7.89
C ASP A 212 -8.87 23.07 -6.61
N SER A 213 -8.98 22.25 -5.56
CA SER A 213 -8.30 22.48 -4.28
C SER A 213 -8.10 21.19 -3.49
N PHE A 214 -6.96 21.11 -2.81
CA PHE A 214 -6.66 20.09 -1.81
C PHE A 214 -6.86 20.59 -0.36
N ASP A 215 -7.32 21.85 -0.21
CA ASP A 215 -7.63 22.41 1.10
C ASP A 215 -8.95 21.80 1.59
N VAL A 216 -8.92 21.27 2.81
CA VAL A 216 -10.05 20.55 3.41
C VAL A 216 -10.80 21.41 4.42
#